data_AF-A0A1G3R7U8-F1
#
_entry.id   AF-A0A1G3R7U8-F1
#
_cell.length_a   1.000
_cell.length_b   1.000
_cell.length_c   1.000
_cell.angle_alpha   90.00
_cell.angle_beta   90.00
_cell.angle_gamma   90.00
#
_symmetry.space_group_name_H-M   'P 1'
#
loop_
_entity.id
_entity.type
_entity.pdbx_description
1 polymer ?
#
loop_
_entity_poly.entity_id
_entity_poly.type
_entity_poly.pdbx_seq_one_letter_code
_entity_poly.pdbx_strand_id
1 'polypeptide(L)'
;MELSDGLVIEHEWVPGRVLRSPDEDRNNPDSTYQRFLNLPIQRRSNVYDEILELFREIEEQHVIIEDFYDGCVLYDFDADRAHVCDLDHRTNVFTMGATGFIMGATGFILLNDNKRREVDWPLSEEPFRVLAQATSERTEERQESIGQFCREWRRALEYAA
;
A
#
# COMPACT_ATOMS: atom_id res chain seq x y z
N MET A 1 -23.09 -11.96 -12.88
CA MET A 1 -24.48 -12.43 -13.03
C MET A 1 -25.41 -11.22 -12.98
N GLU A 2 -26.30 -11.06 -13.96
CA GLU A 2 -27.36 -10.04 -13.88
C GLU A 2 -28.52 -10.58 -13.05
N LEU A 3 -28.92 -9.81 -12.04
CA LEU A 3 -30.12 -10.02 -11.23
C LEU A 3 -31.25 -9.11 -11.73
N SER A 4 -32.48 -9.33 -11.28
CA SER A 4 -33.63 -8.50 -11.63
C SER A 4 -33.49 -7.02 -11.24
N ASP A 5 -32.60 -6.72 -10.28
CA ASP A 5 -32.41 -5.40 -9.66
C ASP A 5 -30.93 -5.00 -9.55
N GLY A 6 -30.00 -5.70 -10.21
CA GLY A 6 -28.58 -5.33 -10.13
C GLY A 6 -27.60 -6.29 -10.80
N LEU A 7 -26.32 -6.03 -10.58
CA LEU A 7 -25.21 -6.84 -11.07
C LEU A 7 -24.47 -7.48 -9.89
N VAL A 8 -24.14 -8.75 -10.02
CA VAL A 8 -23.24 -9.48 -9.10
C VAL A 8 -21.95 -9.83 -9.84
N ILE A 9 -20.82 -9.48 -9.25
CA ILE A 9 -19.50 -9.97 -9.67
C ILE A 9 -19.09 -11.07 -8.68
N GLU A 10 -18.72 -12.23 -9.21
CA GLU A 10 -18.26 -13.36 -8.41
C GLU A 10 -16.74 -13.44 -8.50
N HIS A 11 -16.09 -13.55 -7.35
CA HIS A 11 -14.64 -13.74 -7.23
C HIS A 11 -14.35 -15.06 -6.54
N GLU A 12 -13.19 -15.65 -6.85
CA GLU A 12 -12.69 -16.79 -6.08
C GLU A 12 -12.46 -16.36 -4.63
N TRP A 13 -12.95 -17.17 -3.69
CA TRP A 13 -12.69 -16.93 -2.27
C TRP A 13 -11.22 -17.17 -1.96
N VAL A 14 -10.60 -16.23 -1.23
CA VAL A 14 -9.22 -16.36 -0.75
C VAL A 14 -9.19 -16.29 0.79
N PRO A 15 -8.28 -17.04 1.45
CA PRO A 15 -8.09 -16.93 2.88
C PRO A 15 -7.48 -15.58 3.26
N GLY A 16 -7.80 -15.11 4.46
CA GLY A 16 -7.25 -13.88 5.02
C GLY A 16 -8.29 -13.00 5.69
N ARG A 17 -7.82 -11.92 6.32
CA ARG A 17 -8.67 -10.89 6.94
C ARG A 17 -8.28 -9.52 6.40
N VAL A 18 -9.25 -8.68 6.11
CA VAL A 18 -9.03 -7.28 5.70
C VAL A 18 -8.22 -6.57 6.77
N LEU A 19 -7.14 -5.88 6.36
CA LEU A 19 -6.26 -5.17 7.28
C LEU A 19 -7.00 -4.01 7.94
N ARG A 20 -7.73 -3.20 7.17
CA ARG A 20 -8.53 -2.09 7.72
C ARG A 20 -9.42 -2.59 8.87
N SER A 21 -9.23 -1.97 10.02
CA SER A 21 -10.09 -2.13 11.20
C SER A 21 -10.88 -0.83 11.40
N PRO A 22 -12.12 -0.88 11.92
CA PRO A 22 -12.86 0.33 12.31
C PRO A 22 -12.00 1.22 13.20
N ASP A 23 -12.16 2.54 13.11
CA ASP A 23 -11.29 3.48 13.83
C ASP A 23 -11.29 3.26 15.35
N GLU A 24 -12.44 2.85 15.90
CA GLU A 24 -12.59 2.49 17.32
C GLU A 24 -11.78 1.25 17.74
N ASP A 25 -11.59 0.31 16.82
CA ASP A 25 -10.88 -0.95 17.05
C ASP A 25 -9.45 -0.93 16.50
N ARG A 26 -9.05 0.11 15.75
CA ARG A 26 -7.75 0.19 15.07
C ARG A 26 -6.56 0.05 16.01
N ASN A 27 -6.72 0.46 17.28
CA ASN A 27 -5.69 0.34 18.32
C ASN A 27 -5.83 -0.91 19.20
N ASN A 28 -6.86 -1.74 18.98
CA ASN A 28 -7.03 -2.98 19.70
C ASN A 28 -5.92 -3.97 19.27
N PRO A 29 -5.13 -4.53 20.21
CA PRO A 29 -4.06 -5.49 19.89
C PRO A 29 -4.53 -6.72 19.10
N ASP A 30 -5.80 -7.11 19.24
CA ASP A 30 -6.39 -8.26 18.56
C ASP A 30 -6.95 -7.92 17.17
N SER A 31 -6.98 -6.63 16.79
CA SER A 31 -7.41 -6.20 15.46
C SER A 31 -6.47 -6.75 14.38
N THR A 32 -7.01 -7.01 13.19
CA THR A 32 -6.20 -7.47 12.04
C THR A 32 -5.04 -6.52 11.77
N TYR A 33 -5.32 -5.21 11.85
CA TYR A 33 -4.35 -4.15 11.63
C TYR A 33 -3.19 -4.20 12.63
N GLN A 34 -3.46 -4.26 13.94
CA GLN A 34 -2.39 -4.34 14.96
C GLN A 34 -1.64 -5.66 14.91
N ARG A 35 -2.32 -6.78 14.64
CA ARG A 35 -1.67 -8.08 14.41
C ARG A 35 -0.70 -8.02 13.23
N PHE A 36 -1.08 -7.37 12.14
CA PHE A 36 -0.19 -7.15 11.00
C PHE A 36 0.99 -6.26 11.37
N LEU A 37 0.77 -5.12 12.03
CA LEU A 37 1.85 -4.20 12.45
C LEU A 37 2.85 -4.82 13.43
N ASN A 38 2.41 -5.80 14.22
CA ASN A 38 3.28 -6.57 15.12
C ASN A 38 4.13 -7.64 14.40
N LEU A 39 3.94 -7.86 13.10
CA LEU A 39 4.84 -8.72 12.32
C LEU A 39 6.24 -8.10 12.23
N PRO A 40 7.29 -8.94 12.11
CA PRO A 40 8.65 -8.47 11.83
C PRO A 40 8.66 -7.49 10.66
N ILE A 41 9.44 -6.41 10.78
CA ILE A 41 9.46 -5.36 9.77
C ILE A 41 9.77 -5.90 8.37
N GLN A 42 10.64 -6.92 8.25
CA GLN A 42 10.94 -7.58 6.98
C GLN A 42 9.70 -8.18 6.30
N ARG A 43 8.77 -8.76 7.06
CA ARG A 43 7.53 -9.32 6.47
C ARG A 43 6.64 -8.20 5.93
N ARG A 44 6.52 -7.11 6.68
CA ARG A 44 5.74 -5.94 6.27
C ARG A 44 6.36 -5.25 5.05
N SER A 45 7.70 -5.14 5.03
CA SER A 45 8.46 -4.66 3.87
C SER A 45 8.22 -5.53 2.63
N ASN A 46 8.28 -6.86 2.75
CA ASN A 46 8.01 -7.77 1.62
C ASN A 46 6.60 -7.57 1.06
N VAL A 47 5.57 -7.48 1.92
CA VAL A 47 4.20 -7.20 1.48
C VAL A 47 4.11 -5.88 0.74
N TYR A 48 4.76 -4.84 1.26
CA TYR A 48 4.79 -3.53 0.64
C TYR A 48 5.51 -3.56 -0.72
N ASP A 49 6.65 -4.24 -0.82
CA ASP A 49 7.41 -4.38 -2.07
C ASP A 49 6.61 -5.10 -3.17
N GLU A 50 5.87 -6.16 -2.82
CA GLU A 50 4.99 -6.88 -3.75
C GLU A 50 3.82 -6.00 -4.22
N ILE A 51 3.26 -5.16 -3.34
CA ILE A 51 2.24 -4.16 -3.72
C ILE A 51 2.83 -3.13 -4.69
N LEU A 52 4.04 -2.64 -4.45
CA LEU A 52 4.70 -1.70 -5.37
C LEU A 52 4.92 -2.33 -6.74
N GLU A 53 5.31 -3.59 -6.80
CA GLU A 53 5.52 -4.31 -8.04
C GLU A 53 4.20 -4.53 -8.80
N LEU A 54 3.13 -4.93 -8.10
CA LEU A 54 1.79 -5.02 -8.68
C LEU A 54 1.34 -3.69 -9.31
N PHE A 55 1.49 -2.58 -8.58
CA PHE A 55 1.08 -1.26 -9.08
C PHE A 55 1.95 -0.78 -10.25
N ARG A 56 3.23 -1.14 -10.25
CA ARG A 56 4.13 -0.90 -11.37
C ARG A 56 3.64 -1.63 -12.63
N GLU A 57 3.27 -2.91 -12.51
CA GLU A 57 2.74 -3.72 -13.62
C GLU A 57 1.38 -3.21 -14.12
N ILE A 58 0.49 -2.80 -13.22
CA ILE A 58 -0.81 -2.20 -13.58
C ILE A 58 -0.62 -0.91 -14.38
N GLU A 59 0.29 -0.03 -13.94
CA GLU A 59 0.59 1.21 -14.66
C GLU A 59 1.26 0.99 -16.02
N GLU A 60 2.04 -0.08 -16.19
CA GLU A 60 2.57 -0.46 -17.51
C GLU A 60 1.47 -0.78 -18.52
N GLN A 61 0.27 -1.15 -18.04
CA GLN A 61 -0.93 -1.32 -18.87
C GLN A 61 -1.73 -0.02 -19.07
N HIS A 62 -1.17 1.13 -18.67
CA HIS A 62 -1.80 2.45 -18.68
C HIS A 62 -3.09 2.52 -17.83
N VAL A 63 -3.13 1.77 -16.73
CA VAL A 63 -4.21 1.78 -15.74
C VAL A 63 -3.67 2.37 -14.44
N ILE A 64 -4.44 3.26 -13.83
CA ILE A 64 -4.15 3.85 -12.51
C ILE A 64 -5.30 3.50 -11.58
N ILE A 65 -4.98 2.95 -10.40
CA ILE A 65 -5.95 2.72 -9.33
C ILE A 65 -6.00 3.97 -8.46
N GLU A 66 -7.19 4.54 -8.22
CA GLU A 66 -7.34 5.83 -7.54
C GLU A 66 -7.64 5.70 -6.04
N ASP A 67 -8.10 4.54 -5.58
CA ASP A 67 -8.65 4.34 -4.23
C ASP A 67 -8.01 3.19 -3.45
N PHE A 68 -6.69 3.04 -3.53
CA PHE A 68 -6.00 2.02 -2.76
C PHE A 68 -5.69 2.47 -1.31
N TYR A 69 -6.11 1.65 -0.34
CA TYR A 69 -5.84 1.83 1.09
C TYR A 69 -5.76 0.46 1.79
N ASP A 70 -5.56 0.44 3.12
CA ASP A 70 -5.46 -0.81 3.90
C ASP A 70 -6.73 -1.68 3.89
N GLY A 71 -7.87 -1.18 3.40
CA GLY A 71 -9.07 -1.99 3.19
C GLY A 71 -9.00 -2.87 1.94
N CYS A 72 -8.10 -2.54 1.02
CA CYS A 72 -7.88 -3.28 -0.21
C CYS A 72 -6.92 -4.47 0.00
N VAL A 73 -6.41 -4.68 1.22
CA VAL A 73 -5.45 -5.73 1.55
C VAL A 73 -6.07 -6.71 2.54
N LEU A 74 -6.12 -7.98 2.17
CA LEU A 74 -6.35 -9.09 3.10
C LEU A 74 -5.02 -9.74 3.45
N TYR A 75 -4.85 -10.11 4.72
CA TYR A 75 -3.68 -10.85 5.18
C TYR A 75 -4.07 -12.21 5.74
N ASP A 76 -3.46 -13.25 5.19
CA ASP A 76 -3.48 -14.61 5.71
C ASP A 76 -2.27 -14.82 6.62
N PHE A 77 -2.53 -14.85 7.94
CA PHE A 77 -1.50 -15.05 8.95
C PHE A 77 -0.98 -16.48 9.02
N ASP A 78 -1.75 -17.46 8.55
CA ASP A 78 -1.37 -18.87 8.58
C ASP A 78 -0.42 -19.18 7.41
N ALA A 79 -0.67 -18.58 6.24
CA ALA A 79 0.15 -18.73 5.04
C ALA A 79 1.22 -17.64 4.86
N ASP A 80 1.23 -16.60 5.70
CA ASP A 80 2.11 -15.42 5.60
C ASP A 80 2.00 -14.73 4.23
N ARG A 81 0.76 -14.50 3.77
CA ARG A 81 0.45 -14.03 2.41
C ARG A 81 -0.55 -12.89 2.41
N ALA A 82 -0.27 -11.86 1.62
CA ALA A 82 -1.22 -10.79 1.33
C ALA A 82 -2.00 -11.07 0.04
N HIS A 83 -3.26 -10.65 0.02
CA HIS A 83 -4.12 -10.61 -1.15
C HIS A 83 -4.62 -9.18 -1.32
N VAL A 84 -4.63 -8.69 -2.56
CA VAL A 84 -5.18 -7.37 -2.89
C VAL A 84 -6.54 -7.54 -3.57
N CYS A 85 -7.52 -6.72 -3.19
CA CYS A 85 -8.87 -6.66 -3.77
C CYS A 85 -9.28 -5.20 -3.97
N ASP A 86 -10.51 -4.98 -4.49
CA ASP A 86 -11.11 -3.64 -4.60
C ASP A 86 -10.25 -2.68 -5.45
N LEU A 87 -9.82 -3.15 -6.62
CA LEU A 87 -8.99 -2.40 -7.60
C LEU A 87 -9.79 -2.00 -8.86
N ASP A 88 -11.10 -1.91 -8.76
CA ASP A 88 -11.98 -1.61 -9.90
C ASP A 88 -12.18 -0.11 -10.14
N HIS A 89 -11.94 0.74 -9.14
CA HIS A 89 -11.91 2.20 -9.31
C HIS A 89 -10.60 2.65 -9.95
N ARG A 90 -10.67 2.84 -11.26
CA ARG A 90 -9.48 3.10 -12.08
C ARG A 90 -9.70 4.20 -13.11
N THR A 91 -8.61 4.87 -13.44
CA THR A 91 -8.53 5.87 -14.50
C THR A 91 -7.41 5.54 -15.49
N ASN A 92 -7.51 6.09 -16.69
CA ASN A 92 -6.41 6.14 -17.66
C ASN A 92 -5.84 7.56 -17.81
N VAL A 93 -6.35 8.51 -17.02
CA VAL A 93 -5.86 9.88 -16.99
C VAL A 93 -4.70 9.96 -16.01
N PHE A 94 -3.50 10.15 -16.56
CA PHE A 94 -2.31 10.27 -15.74
C PHE A 94 -2.34 11.56 -14.92
N THR A 95 -2.43 11.41 -13.60
CA THR A 95 -2.26 12.51 -12.66
C THR A 95 -0.88 12.40 -12.04
N MET A 96 -0.01 13.36 -12.36
CA MET A 96 1.40 13.35 -11.94
C MET A 96 1.51 13.19 -10.42
N GLY A 97 2.22 12.15 -9.98
CA GLY A 97 2.46 11.86 -8.57
C GLY A 97 1.25 11.35 -7.77
N ALA A 98 0.11 11.03 -8.41
CA ALA A 98 -1.05 10.46 -7.71
C ALA A 98 -0.76 9.06 -7.17
N THR A 99 -0.29 8.14 -8.01
CA THR A 99 0.07 6.79 -7.54
C THR A 99 1.26 6.82 -6.59
N GLY A 100 2.25 7.69 -6.86
CA GLY A 100 3.36 7.92 -5.93
C GLY A 100 2.84 8.29 -4.54
N PHE A 101 1.88 9.21 -4.45
CA PHE A 101 1.23 9.57 -3.19
C PHE A 101 0.54 8.39 -2.51
N ILE A 102 -0.27 7.62 -3.25
CA ILE A 102 -0.97 6.45 -2.72
C ILE A 102 0.02 5.42 -2.18
N MET A 103 1.10 5.15 -2.90
CA MET A 103 2.14 4.21 -2.50
C MET A 103 2.94 4.73 -1.29
N GLY A 104 3.30 6.01 -1.28
CA GLY A 104 3.93 6.66 -0.12
C GLY A 104 3.06 6.57 1.14
N ALA A 105 1.77 6.84 1.02
CA ALA A 105 0.80 6.72 2.11
C ALA A 105 0.64 5.27 2.57
N THR A 106 0.57 4.32 1.62
CA THR A 106 0.53 2.88 1.89
C THR A 106 1.77 2.45 2.68
N GLY A 107 2.96 2.90 2.28
CA GLY A 107 4.21 2.60 2.99
C GLY A 107 4.15 3.06 4.44
N PHE A 108 3.67 4.29 4.71
CA PHE A 108 3.48 4.75 6.09
C PHE A 108 2.48 3.89 6.87
N ILE A 109 1.36 3.51 6.24
CA ILE A 109 0.33 2.67 6.88
C ILE A 109 0.90 1.29 7.24
N LEU A 110 1.49 0.58 6.28
CA LEU A 110 1.93 -0.81 6.46
C LEU A 110 3.21 -0.91 7.29
N LEU A 111 4.13 0.06 7.16
CA LEU A 111 5.44 -0.01 7.80
C LEU A 111 5.48 0.73 9.13
N ASN A 112 4.63 1.72 9.36
CA ASN A 112 4.75 2.56 10.56
C ASN A 112 3.44 3.07 11.14
N ASP A 113 2.35 2.31 11.03
CA ASP A 113 1.08 2.70 11.64
C ASP A 113 0.58 4.09 11.22
N ASN A 114 0.85 4.45 9.96
CA ASN A 114 0.62 5.79 9.39
C ASN A 114 1.31 6.95 10.14
N LYS A 115 2.31 6.67 10.99
CA LYS A 115 3.13 7.70 11.65
C LYS A 115 4.15 8.27 10.66
N ARG A 116 4.11 9.59 10.53
CA ARG A 116 4.90 10.36 9.54
C ARG A 116 6.05 11.15 10.17
N ARG A 117 6.49 10.73 11.36
CA ARG A 117 7.68 11.30 12.00
C ARG A 117 8.84 10.34 11.82
N GLU A 118 9.98 10.87 11.39
CA GLU A 118 11.20 10.10 11.16
C GLU A 118 11.65 9.35 12.43
N VAL A 119 11.47 9.95 13.61
CA VAL A 119 11.82 9.35 14.90
C VAL A 119 11.07 8.05 15.22
N ASP A 120 9.90 7.85 14.61
CA ASP A 120 9.11 6.63 14.80
C ASP A 120 9.43 5.57 13.75
N TRP A 121 10.24 5.89 12.74
CA TRP A 121 10.42 5.06 11.55
C TRP A 121 11.27 3.80 11.85
N PRO A 122 10.83 2.60 11.42
CA PRO A 122 11.50 1.35 11.79
C PRO A 122 12.65 0.94 10.86
N LEU A 123 12.88 1.66 9.76
CA LEU A 123 14.02 1.43 8.84
C LEU A 123 15.01 2.61 8.94
N SER A 124 16.00 2.64 8.06
CA SER A 124 16.90 3.80 7.95
C SER A 124 16.16 5.05 7.46
N GLU A 125 16.81 6.21 7.57
CA GLU A 125 16.26 7.50 7.16
C GLU A 125 15.95 7.57 5.65
N GLU A 126 16.73 6.91 4.79
CA GLU A 126 16.58 7.06 3.34
C GLU A 126 15.20 6.57 2.82
N PRO A 127 14.71 5.37 3.19
CA PRO A 127 13.35 4.95 2.86
C PRO A 127 12.27 5.89 3.39
N PHE A 128 12.46 6.50 4.58
CA PHE A 128 11.52 7.48 5.13
C PHE A 128 11.41 8.69 4.22
N ARG A 129 12.54 9.25 3.75
CA ARG A 129 12.57 10.41 2.85
C ARG A 129 11.82 10.15 1.55
N VAL A 130 11.93 8.94 0.99
CA VAL A 130 11.20 8.56 -0.23
C VAL A 130 9.68 8.62 0.00
N LEU A 131 9.18 8.02 1.09
CA LEU A 131 7.75 8.07 1.41
C LEU A 131 7.27 9.49 1.76
N ALA A 132 8.09 10.26 2.46
CA ALA A 132 7.81 11.65 2.80
C ALA A 132 7.70 12.52 1.54
N GLN A 133 8.64 12.38 0.59
CA GLN A 133 8.60 13.07 -0.70
C GLN A 133 7.34 12.70 -1.49
N ALA A 134 7.04 11.39 -1.58
CA ALA A 134 5.87 10.90 -2.29
C ALA A 134 4.56 11.45 -1.73
N THR A 135 4.53 11.78 -0.45
CA THR A 135 3.36 12.32 0.25
C THR A 135 3.43 13.83 0.51
N SER A 136 4.35 14.55 -0.16
CA SER A 136 4.44 16.02 -0.08
C SER A 136 3.10 16.66 -0.45
N GLU A 137 2.72 17.74 0.25
CA GLU A 137 1.55 18.55 -0.12
C GLU A 137 1.71 19.19 -1.50
N ARG A 138 2.96 19.41 -1.92
CA ARG A 138 3.34 20.01 -3.21
C ARG A 138 3.50 18.90 -4.23
N THR A 139 2.53 18.77 -5.13
CA THR A 139 2.50 17.69 -6.14
C THR A 139 3.73 17.64 -7.04
N GLU A 140 4.35 18.79 -7.30
CA GLU A 140 5.56 18.95 -8.11
C GLU A 140 6.85 18.45 -7.43
N GLU A 141 6.81 18.21 -6.11
CA GLU A 141 7.93 17.64 -5.36
C GLU A 141 7.88 16.12 -5.32
N ARG A 142 6.72 15.53 -5.62
CA ARG A 142 6.52 14.09 -5.64
C ARG A 142 7.22 13.46 -6.83
N GLN A 143 7.45 12.16 -6.75
CA GLN A 143 7.91 11.38 -7.90
C GLN A 143 6.89 11.47 -9.04
N GLU A 144 7.39 11.60 -10.27
CA GLU A 144 6.55 11.82 -11.45
C GLU A 144 5.78 10.56 -11.85
N SER A 145 6.26 9.37 -11.46
CA SER A 145 5.67 8.06 -11.80
C SER A 145 5.93 7.00 -10.72
N ILE A 146 5.13 5.92 -10.71
CA ILE A 146 5.41 4.75 -9.86
C ILE A 146 6.78 4.14 -10.16
N GLY A 147 7.20 4.17 -11.43
CA GLY A 147 8.50 3.66 -11.83
C GLY A 147 9.65 4.45 -11.20
N GLN A 148 9.54 5.78 -11.11
CA GLN A 148 10.52 6.60 -10.38
C GLN A 148 10.49 6.28 -8.88
N PHE A 149 9.30 6.25 -8.28
CA PHE A 149 9.13 5.90 -6.87
C PHE A 149 9.77 4.56 -6.53
N CYS A 150 9.49 3.50 -7.29
CA CYS A 150 10.05 2.16 -7.05
C CYS A 150 11.59 2.13 -7.16
N ARG A 151 12.17 2.89 -8.10
CA ARG A 151 13.64 2.99 -8.23
C ARG A 151 14.26 3.69 -7.02
N GLU A 152 13.69 4.80 -6.58
CA GLU A 152 14.17 5.56 -5.43
C GLU A 152 14.02 4.75 -4.13
N TRP A 153 12.89 4.07 -3.96
CA TRP A 153 12.64 3.16 -2.85
C TRP A 153 13.68 2.05 -2.74
N ARG A 154 13.91 1.30 -3.82
CA ARG A 154 14.91 0.20 -3.85
C ARG A 154 16.31 0.71 -3.55
N ARG A 155 16.69 1.83 -4.16
CA ARG A 155 17.98 2.48 -3.94
C ARG A 155 18.15 2.93 -2.47
N ALA A 156 17.09 3.42 -1.85
CA ALA A 156 17.10 3.82 -0.45
C ALA A 156 17.28 2.62 0.50
N LEU A 157 16.77 1.44 0.14
CA LEU A 157 17.01 0.19 0.89
C LEU A 157 18.44 -0.33 0.71
N GLU A 158 19.04 -0.17 -0.47
CA GLU A 158 20.43 -0.60 -0.75
C GLU A 158 21.47 0.21 0.03
N TYR A 159 21.28 1.53 0.16
CA TYR A 159 22.21 2.38 0.94
C TYR A 159 22.00 2.30 2.46
N ALA A 160 21.01 1.53 2.91
CA ALA A 160 20.74 1.29 4.32
C ALA A 160 21.51 0.08 4.89
N ALA A 161 22.16 -0.71 4.04
CA ALA A 161 22.93 -1.91 4.38
C ALA A 161 24.44 -1.60 4.52
#